data_AF-A0A382YPI6-F1
#
_entry.id   AF-A0A382YPI6-F1
#
_cell.length_a   1.000
_cell.length_b   1.000
_cell.length_c   1.000
_cell.angle_alpha   90.00
_cell.angle_beta   90.00
_cell.angle_gamma   90.00
#
_symmetry.space_group_name_H-M   'P 1'
#
loop_
_entity.id
_entity.type
_entity.pdbx_description
1 polymer ?
#
loop_
_entity_poly.entity_id
_entity_poly.type
_entity_poly.pdbx_seq_one_letter_code
_entity_poly.pdbx_strand_id
1 'polypeptide(L)' 'MIVQPKIRGFVCITAHPTGCAAHVAEQIAYAKAHALPKGTGPKRVLVVGASTGYGLSSR' A
#
# COMPACT_ATOMS: atom_id res chain seq x y z
N MET A 1 6.74 17.78 14.38
CA MET A 1 7.69 18.08 13.29
C MET A 1 6.90 18.19 11.99
N ILE A 2 7.12 19.21 11.17
CA ILE A 2 6.49 19.32 9.84
C ILE A 2 7.32 18.50 8.86
N VAL A 3 6.72 17.49 8.22
CA VAL A 3 7.38 16.63 7.22
C VAL A 3 7.00 17.11 5.82
N GLN A 4 7.99 17.51 5.02
CA GLN A 4 7.81 17.96 3.64
C GLN A 4 8.62 17.08 2.68
N PRO A 5 8.19 16.93 1.42
CA PRO A 5 8.93 16.15 0.43
C PRO A 5 10.35 16.70 0.18
N LYS A 6 11.35 15.83 0.28
CA LYS A 6 12.74 16.12 -0.10
C LYS A 6 13.18 15.18 -1.21
N ILE A 7 13.15 15.66 -2.46
CA ILE A 7 13.34 14.84 -3.67
C ILE A 7 14.66 15.22 -4.36
N ARG A 8 15.45 14.22 -4.76
CA ARG A 8 16.68 14.35 -5.56
C ARG A 8 16.66 13.34 -6.70
N GLY A 9 16.47 13.81 -7.93
CA GLY A 9 16.22 12.93 -9.07
C GLY A 9 14.98 12.07 -8.83
N PHE A 10 15.15 10.74 -8.84
CA PHE A 10 14.10 9.76 -8.59
C PHE A 10 14.03 9.26 -7.14
N VAL A 11 14.78 9.88 -6.21
CA VAL A 11 14.83 9.45 -4.80
C VAL A 11 14.19 10.51 -3.90
N CYS A 12 13.21 10.11 -3.10
CA CYS A 12 12.67 10.91 -1.99
C CYS A 12 13.25 10.41 -0.66
N ILE A 13 13.91 11.28 0.10
CA ILE A 13 14.58 10.92 1.37
C ILE A 13 13.67 11.12 2.61
N THR A 14 12.40 11.39 2.39
CA THR A 14 11.39 11.65 3.44
C THR A 14 10.11 10.87 3.13
N ALA A 15 9.40 10.41 4.15
CA ALA A 15 8.08 9.78 4.01
C ALA A 15 7.10 10.38 5.03
N HIS A 16 5.88 10.69 4.61
CA HIS A 16 4.86 11.25 5.49
C HIS A 16 4.02 10.12 6.12
N PRO A 17 4.07 9.89 7.44
CA PRO A 17 3.46 8.70 8.04
C PRO A 17 1.95 8.65 7.84
N THR A 18 1.23 9.77 8.06
CA THR A 18 -0.22 9.81 7.85
C THR A 18 -0.62 9.74 6.38
N GLY A 19 0.26 10.19 5.47
CA GLY A 19 0.01 10.14 4.03
C GLY A 19 0.13 8.70 3.51
N CYS A 20 1.16 7.97 3.96
CA CYS A 20 1.29 6.54 3.67
C CYS A 20 0.11 5.73 4.22
N ALA A 21 -0.35 6.04 5.43
CA ALA A 21 -1.52 5.38 6.02
C ALA A 21 -2.82 5.65 5.22
N ALA A 22 -3.05 6.90 4.81
CA ALA A 22 -4.18 7.28 3.97
C ALA A 22 -4.15 6.55 2.61
N HIS A 23 -2.97 6.49 1.98
CA HIS A 23 -2.80 5.80 0.71
C HIS A 23 -3.13 4.29 0.79
N VAL A 24 -2.71 3.62 1.87
CA VAL A 24 -3.07 2.22 2.13
C VAL A 24 -4.58 2.07 2.36
N ALA A 25 -5.19 2.99 3.11
CA ALA A 25 -6.63 2.98 3.37
C ALA A 25 -7.46 3.14 2.08
N GLU A 26 -7.02 3.98 1.15
CA GLU A 26 -7.63 4.15 -0.18
C GLU A 26 -7.56 2.86 -1.00
N GLN A 27 -6.40 2.19 -1.03
CA GLN A 27 -6.25 0.91 -1.73
C GLN A 27 -7.14 -0.19 -1.12
N ILE A 28 -7.23 -0.26 0.21
CA ILE A 28 -8.12 -1.20 0.90
C ILE A 28 -9.59 -0.92 0.56
N ALA A 29 -9.99 0.35 0.53
CA ALA A 29 -11.35 0.73 0.15
C ALA A 29 -11.68 0.32 -1.28
N TYR A 30 -10.75 0.56 -2.22
CA TYR A 30 -10.89 0.13 -3.62
C TYR A 30 -11.02 -1.40 -3.73
N ALA A 31 -10.16 -2.16 -3.04
CA ALA A 31 -10.19 -3.62 -3.05
C ALA A 31 -11.51 -4.17 -2.48
N LYS A 32 -12.04 -3.57 -1.41
CA LYS A 32 -13.34 -3.94 -0.83
C LYS A 32 -14.51 -3.67 -1.79
N ALA A 33 -14.46 -2.56 -2.52
CA ALA A 33 -15.49 -2.22 -3.51
C ALA A 33 -15.51 -3.19 -4.70
N HIS A 34 -14.38 -3.83 -5.01
CA HIS A 34 -14.22 -4.78 -6.12
C HIS A 34 -13.95 -6.21 -5.62
N ALA A 35 -14.49 -6.56 -4.45
CA ALA A 35 -14.20 -7.85 -3.82
C ALA A 35 -14.69 -9.03 -4.68
N LEU A 36 -13.83 -10.04 -4.81
CA LEU A 36 -14.20 -11.31 -5.43
C LEU A 36 -15.22 -12.07 -4.55
N PRO A 37 -15.99 -13.01 -5.14
CA PRO A 37 -16.91 -13.86 -4.38
C PRO A 37 -16.21 -14.54 -3.19
N LYS A 38 -16.91 -14.62 -2.05
CA LYS A 38 -16.34 -15.26 -0.85
C LYS A 38 -15.94 -16.71 -1.16
N GLY A 39 -14.74 -17.09 -0.73
CA GLY A 39 -14.24 -18.46 -0.84
C GLY A 39 -13.43 -18.74 -2.10
N THR A 40 -13.27 -17.79 -3.03
CA THR A 40 -12.49 -17.99 -4.26
C THR A 40 -11.00 -17.67 -4.11
N GLY A 41 -10.55 -17.26 -2.92
CA GLY A 41 -9.17 -16.83 -2.64
C GLY A 41 -8.36 -17.80 -1.79
N PRO A 42 -7.02 -17.71 -1.84
CA PRO A 42 -6.13 -18.50 -0.98
C PRO A 42 -6.32 -18.12 0.50
N LYS A 43 -6.29 -19.14 1.39
CA LYS A 43 -6.46 -18.94 2.85
C LYS A 43 -5.15 -18.60 3.58
N ARG A 44 -4.01 -18.91 2.99
CA ARG A 44 -2.66 -18.68 3.53
C ARG A 44 -1.80 -18.14 2.40
N VAL A 45 -1.22 -16.96 2.60
CA VAL A 45 -0.44 -16.25 1.57
C VAL A 45 0.86 -15.77 2.20
N LEU A 46 1.97 -16.05 1.53
CA LEU A 46 3.27 -15.43 1.80
C LEU A 46 3.57 -14.48 0.65
N VAL A 47 3.79 -13.21 0.95
CA VAL A 47 4.18 -12.19 -0.03
C VAL A 47 5.56 -11.67 0.34
N VAL A 48 6.56 -11.95 -0.50
CA VAL A 48 7.93 -11.42 -0.35
C VAL A 48 8.01 -10.09 -1.11
N GLY A 49 8.34 -9.00 -0.40
CA GLY A 49 8.28 -7.64 -0.96
C GLY A 49 6.92 -6.95 -0.80
N ALA A 50 6.28 -7.11 0.36
CA ALA A 50 4.89 -6.67 0.58
C ALA A 50 4.72 -5.24 1.13
N SER A 51 5.78 -4.43 1.16
CA SER A 51 5.76 -3.09 1.80
C SER A 51 5.31 -1.97 0.86
N THR A 52 5.44 -2.14 -0.46
CA THR A 52 5.14 -1.09 -1.46
C THR A 52 4.72 -1.68 -2.80
N GLY A 53 4.10 -0.87 -3.67
CA GLY A 53 3.81 -1.23 -5.05
C GLY A 53 2.93 -2.47 -5.19
N TYR A 54 3.18 -3.29 -6.22
CA TYR A 54 2.36 -4.47 -6.51
C TYR A 54 2.36 -5.53 -5.39
N GLY A 55 3.46 -5.65 -4.65
CA GLY A 55 3.53 -6.56 -3.51
C GLY A 55 2.61 -6.13 -2.36
N LEU A 56 2.51 -4.82 -2.11
CA LEU A 56 1.52 -4.28 -1.18
C LEU A 56 0.09 -4.51 -1.68
N SER A 57 -0.18 -4.25 -2.96
CA SER A 57 -1.54 -4.45 -3.52
C SER A 57 -1.96 -5.93 -3.57
N SER A 58 -1.00 -6.86 -3.57
CA SER A 58 -1.25 -8.30 -3.50
C SER A 58 -1.50 -8.80 -2.07
N ARG A 59 -1.15 -8.01 -1.04
CA ARG A 59 -1.28 -8.36 0.37
C ARG A 59 -2.62 -7.89 0.94
#